data_AF-A0A7Y3PI18-F1
#
_entry.id   AF-A0A7Y3PI18-F1
#
_cell.length_a   1.000
_cell.length_b   1.000
_cell.length_c   1.000
_cell.angle_alpha   90.00
_cell.angle_beta   90.00
_cell.angle_gamma   90.00
#
_symmetry.space_group_name_H-M   'P 1'
#
loop_
_entity.id
_entity.type
_entity.pdbx_description
1 polymer ?
#
loop_
_entity_poly.entity_id
_entity_poly.type
_entity_poly.pdbx_seq_one_letter_code
_entity_poly.pdbx_strand_id
1 'polypeptide(L)'
;PPDSWDRILFDRPLLGLGIGIFALFILFGPLVALLVSVIHMVGYLLLSAAVNAIGHTFGDRPYENGATNNNWLAIMTCGEGLHNNHHAVPTAARLSFKRAQIDTGWWTIKFLEKIGQAKVRLSMPKILSSASPSSL
;
A
#
# COMPACT_ATOMS: atom_id res chain seq x y z
N PRO A 1 -4.15 8.69 20.28
CA PRO A 1 -5.15 7.82 20.95
C PRO A 1 -6.36 7.74 20.04
N PRO A 2 -7.10 6.61 20.02
CA PRO A 2 -8.28 6.47 19.18
C PRO A 2 -9.34 7.50 19.55
N ASP A 3 -9.88 8.18 18.56
CA ASP A 3 -10.92 9.19 18.73
C ASP A 3 -12.32 8.54 18.77
N SER A 4 -13.36 9.37 18.73
CA SER A 4 -14.74 8.87 18.78
C SER A 4 -15.17 8.16 17.50
N TRP A 5 -14.65 8.56 16.34
CA TRP A 5 -14.93 7.91 15.06
C TRP A 5 -14.28 6.55 14.98
N ASP A 6 -13.06 6.41 15.52
CA ASP A 6 -12.38 5.12 15.60
C ASP A 6 -13.26 4.09 16.32
N ARG A 7 -13.75 4.42 17.52
CA ARG A 7 -14.56 3.49 18.33
C ARG A 7 -15.94 3.15 17.75
N ILE A 8 -16.55 4.11 17.05
CA ILE A 8 -17.90 3.96 16.51
C ILE A 8 -17.87 3.22 15.18
N LEU A 9 -16.89 3.51 14.32
CA LEU A 9 -16.85 3.05 12.94
C LEU A 9 -15.58 2.26 12.61
N PHE A 10 -14.39 2.84 12.74
CA PHE A 10 -13.16 2.25 12.17
C PHE A 10 -12.68 0.99 12.91
N ASP A 11 -12.95 0.85 14.21
CA ASP A 11 -12.65 -0.34 15.01
C ASP A 11 -13.70 -1.45 14.85
N ARG A 12 -14.72 -1.26 14.00
CA ARG A 12 -15.82 -2.22 13.78
C ARG A 12 -15.81 -2.75 12.35
N PRO A 13 -14.95 -3.73 12.03
CA PRO A 13 -14.73 -4.18 10.65
C PRO A 13 -16.01 -4.71 9.98
N LEU A 14 -16.84 -5.44 10.71
CA LEU A 14 -18.12 -5.94 10.18
C LEU A 14 -19.13 -4.83 9.89
N LEU A 15 -19.11 -3.74 10.68
CA LEU A 15 -19.97 -2.58 10.45
C LEU A 15 -19.55 -1.83 9.18
N GLY A 16 -18.25 -1.55 9.03
CA GLY A 16 -17.70 -0.93 7.82
C GLY A 16 -17.97 -1.77 6.56
N LEU A 17 -17.76 -3.08 6.64
CA LEU A 17 -18.06 -4.02 5.56
C LEU A 17 -19.56 -3.99 5.20
N GLY A 18 -20.44 -4.04 6.20
CA GLY A 18 -21.89 -3.97 6.00
C GLY A 18 -22.32 -2.67 5.32
N ILE A 19 -21.79 -1.52 5.76
CA ILE A 19 -22.06 -0.20 5.15
C ILE A 19 -21.61 -0.19 3.69
N GLY A 20 -20.40 -0.70 3.40
CA GLY A 20 -19.86 -0.73 2.03
C GLY A 20 -20.70 -1.59 1.08
N ILE A 21 -21.04 -2.82 1.50
CA ILE A 21 -21.88 -3.72 0.68
C ILE A 21 -23.28 -3.13 0.50
N PHE A 22 -23.86 -2.55 1.55
CA PHE A 22 -25.18 -1.94 1.47
C PHE A 22 -25.20 -0.71 0.54
N ALA A 23 -24.16 0.14 0.58
CA ALA A 23 -24.02 1.23 -0.36
C ALA A 23 -23.92 0.73 -1.82
N LEU A 24 -23.14 -0.31 -2.09
CA LEU A 24 -23.07 -0.92 -3.42
C LEU A 24 -24.43 -1.49 -3.86
N PHE A 25 -25.17 -2.12 -2.94
CA PHE A 25 -26.51 -2.64 -3.20
C PHE A 25 -27.46 -1.52 -3.64
N ILE A 26 -27.46 -0.38 -2.95
CA ILE A 26 -28.33 0.76 -3.29
C ILE A 26 -27.94 1.38 -4.64
N LEU A 27 -26.64 1.48 -4.94
CA LEU A 27 -26.16 2.16 -6.15
C LEU A 27 -26.27 1.30 -7.42
N PHE A 28 -26.06 -0.02 -7.31
CA PHE A 28 -25.88 -0.89 -8.48
C PHE A 28 -26.75 -2.15 -8.45
N GLY A 29 -27.54 -2.35 -7.40
CA GLY A 29 -28.37 -3.52 -7.19
C GLY A 29 -27.62 -4.73 -6.60
N PRO A 30 -28.37 -5.76 -6.15
CA PRO A 30 -27.83 -6.88 -5.37
C PRO A 30 -26.74 -7.68 -6.08
N LEU A 31 -26.95 -8.00 -7.36
CA LEU A 31 -26.03 -8.87 -8.09
C LEU A 31 -24.67 -8.20 -8.28
N VAL A 32 -24.66 -6.94 -8.73
CA VAL A 32 -23.42 -6.18 -8.94
C VAL A 32 -22.71 -5.95 -7.61
N ALA A 33 -23.44 -5.62 -6.55
CA ALA A 33 -22.88 -5.43 -5.21
C ALA A 33 -22.18 -6.71 -4.71
N LEU A 34 -22.82 -7.86 -4.86
CA LEU A 34 -22.23 -9.15 -4.48
C LEU A 34 -20.98 -9.46 -5.30
N LEU A 35 -21.03 -9.32 -6.62
CA LEU A 35 -19.91 -9.59 -7.51
C LEU A 35 -18.70 -8.71 -7.18
N VAL A 36 -18.89 -7.39 -7.07
CA VAL A 36 -17.82 -6.45 -6.74
C VAL A 36 -17.23 -6.76 -5.36
N SER A 37 -18.06 -7.09 -4.37
CA SER A 37 -17.60 -7.41 -3.03
C SER A 37 -16.74 -8.68 -3.01
N VAL A 38 -17.15 -9.73 -3.73
CA VAL A 38 -16.38 -10.97 -3.84
C VAL A 38 -15.07 -10.75 -4.59
N ILE A 39 -15.11 -10.04 -5.72
CA ILE A 39 -13.91 -9.71 -6.50
C ILE A 39 -12.92 -8.91 -5.64
N HIS A 40 -13.42 -7.92 -4.90
CA HIS A 40 -12.59 -7.12 -4.00
C HIS A 40 -11.96 -7.98 -2.90
N MET A 41 -12.73 -8.82 -2.22
CA MET A 41 -12.22 -9.70 -1.16
C MET A 41 -11.15 -10.66 -1.68
N VAL A 42 -11.42 -11.35 -2.80
CA VAL A 42 -10.46 -12.28 -3.41
C VAL A 42 -9.22 -11.53 -3.88
N GLY A 43 -9.39 -10.39 -4.56
CA GLY A 43 -8.28 -9.55 -5.01
C GLY A 43 -7.39 -9.08 -3.87
N TYR A 44 -7.98 -8.62 -2.77
CA TYR A 44 -7.25 -8.21 -1.57
C TYR A 44 -6.39 -9.35 -1.00
N LEU A 45 -6.99 -10.54 -0.83
CA LEU A 45 -6.27 -11.71 -0.31
C LEU A 45 -5.13 -12.14 -1.25
N LEU A 46 -5.39 -12.20 -2.55
CA LEU A 46 -4.39 -12.61 -3.54
C LEU A 46 -3.24 -11.61 -3.64
N LEU A 47 -3.53 -10.30 -3.67
CA LEU A 47 -2.50 -9.27 -3.76
C LEU A 47 -1.65 -9.20 -2.49
N SER A 48 -2.27 -9.32 -1.30
CA SER A 48 -1.55 -9.37 -0.03
C SER A 48 -0.61 -10.60 0.03
N ALA A 49 -1.11 -11.77 -0.36
CA ALA A 49 -0.27 -12.97 -0.47
C ALA A 49 0.84 -12.82 -1.51
N ALA A 50 0.56 -12.17 -2.65
CA ALA A 50 1.54 -11.93 -3.71
C ALA A 50 2.69 -11.02 -3.25
N VAL A 51 2.43 -9.99 -2.44
CA VAL A 51 3.51 -9.16 -1.86
C VAL A 51 4.51 -10.02 -1.09
N ASN A 52 4.02 -10.95 -0.25
CA ASN A 52 4.90 -11.83 0.51
C ASN A 52 5.58 -12.89 -0.37
N ALA A 53 4.82 -13.58 -1.24
CA ALA A 53 5.37 -14.66 -2.04
C ALA A 53 6.35 -14.14 -3.12
N ILE A 54 5.91 -13.18 -3.92
CA ILE A 54 6.70 -12.63 -5.04
C ILE A 54 7.78 -11.70 -4.52
N GLY A 55 7.45 -10.85 -3.54
CA GLY A 55 8.38 -9.91 -2.92
C GLY A 55 9.51 -10.56 -2.12
N HIS A 56 9.55 -11.88 -1.98
CA HIS A 56 10.68 -12.62 -1.40
C HIS A 56 11.35 -13.61 -2.37
N THR A 57 10.82 -13.76 -3.59
CA THR A 57 11.32 -14.76 -4.55
C THR A 57 11.82 -14.15 -5.85
N PHE A 58 11.18 -13.12 -6.38
CA PHE A 58 11.45 -12.58 -7.72
C PHE A 58 11.52 -11.05 -7.71
N GLY A 59 12.49 -10.45 -8.41
CA GLY A 59 12.64 -9.01 -8.58
C GLY A 59 13.99 -8.45 -8.12
N ASP A 60 14.12 -7.12 -8.13
CA ASP A 60 15.39 -6.43 -7.87
C ASP A 60 15.73 -6.38 -6.37
N ARG A 61 17.00 -6.51 -6.00
CA ARG A 61 17.49 -6.42 -4.60
C ARG A 61 18.48 -5.27 -4.41
N PRO A 62 18.04 -4.00 -4.41
CA PRO A 62 18.94 -2.87 -4.23
C PRO A 62 19.55 -2.75 -2.83
N TYR A 63 18.94 -3.37 -1.81
CA TYR A 63 19.42 -3.36 -0.43
C TYR A 63 19.61 -4.79 0.10
N GLU A 64 20.57 -4.95 1.01
CA GLU A 64 20.91 -6.23 1.63
C GLU A 64 19.81 -6.68 2.61
N ASN A 65 18.78 -7.32 2.09
CA ASN A 65 17.73 -8.00 2.85
C ASN A 65 17.13 -9.17 2.04
N GLY A 66 16.21 -9.92 2.67
CA GLY A 66 15.61 -11.11 2.07
C GLY A 66 14.50 -10.85 1.05
N ALA A 67 14.17 -9.59 0.74
CA ALA A 67 13.07 -9.22 -0.15
C ALA A 67 13.54 -8.68 -1.50
N THR A 68 12.60 -8.47 -2.42
CA THR A 68 12.78 -7.98 -3.80
C THR A 68 11.80 -6.84 -4.12
N ASN A 69 12.11 -6.05 -5.14
CA ASN A 69 11.23 -5.01 -5.66
C ASN A 69 10.61 -5.45 -7.00
N ASN A 70 9.32 -5.20 -7.16
CA ASN A 70 8.54 -5.47 -8.37
C ASN A 70 7.63 -4.29 -8.71
N ASN A 71 7.96 -3.53 -9.76
CA ASN A 71 7.19 -2.35 -10.15
C ASN A 71 5.75 -2.66 -10.55
N TRP A 72 5.52 -3.74 -11.31
CA TRP A 72 4.18 -4.13 -11.74
C TRP A 72 3.29 -4.50 -10.54
N LEU A 73 3.87 -5.16 -9.53
CA LEU A 73 3.18 -5.49 -8.29
C LEU A 73 2.90 -4.22 -7.49
N ALA A 74 3.88 -3.31 -7.42
CA ALA A 74 3.74 -2.03 -6.73
C ALA A 74 2.60 -1.16 -7.29
N ILE A 75 2.33 -1.19 -8.60
CA ILE A 75 1.17 -0.52 -9.19
C ILE A 75 -0.14 -1.07 -8.61
N MET A 76 -0.26 -2.40 -8.50
CA MET A 76 -1.48 -3.06 -8.00
C MET A 76 -1.64 -2.99 -6.49
N THR A 77 -0.54 -2.87 -5.74
CA THR A 77 -0.52 -2.94 -4.28
C THR A 77 -0.18 -1.60 -3.62
N CYS A 78 -0.41 -0.51 -4.34
CA CYS A 78 -0.18 0.84 -3.83
C CYS A 78 1.24 1.12 -3.32
N GLY A 79 2.25 0.52 -3.94
CA GLY A 79 3.67 0.68 -3.60
C GLY A 79 4.28 -0.51 -2.87
N GLU A 80 3.47 -1.38 -2.24
CA GLU A 80 3.95 -2.49 -1.39
C GLU A 80 4.77 -3.54 -2.15
N GLY A 81 4.65 -3.61 -3.48
CA GLY A 81 5.50 -4.44 -4.33
C GLY A 81 6.97 -4.00 -4.35
N LEU A 82 7.31 -2.81 -3.86
CA LEU A 82 8.68 -2.37 -3.61
C LEU A 82 9.18 -2.91 -2.25
N HIS A 83 9.07 -4.23 -2.09
CA HIS A 83 9.17 -4.90 -0.80
C HIS A 83 10.61 -4.85 -0.23
N ASN A 84 11.64 -4.94 -1.08
CA ASN A 84 13.04 -4.75 -0.65
C ASN A 84 13.27 -3.35 -0.05
N ASN A 85 12.66 -2.32 -0.64
CA ASN A 85 12.73 -0.95 -0.10
C ASN A 85 11.96 -0.83 1.23
N HIS A 86 10.78 -1.44 1.32
CA HIS A 86 10.00 -1.50 2.56
C HIS A 86 10.81 -2.16 3.69
N HIS A 87 11.43 -3.32 3.44
CA HIS A 87 12.30 -4.00 4.41
C HIS A 87 13.54 -3.19 4.79
N ALA A 88 14.10 -2.41 3.85
CA ALA A 88 15.23 -1.54 4.14
C ALA A 88 14.84 -0.38 5.08
N VAL A 89 13.62 0.14 4.98
CA VAL A 89 13.12 1.21 5.86
C VAL A 89 11.63 1.03 6.18
N PRO A 90 11.28 0.18 7.16
CA PRO A 90 9.89 -0.21 7.41
C PRO A 90 8.97 0.96 7.82
N THR A 91 9.55 2.03 8.39
CA THR A 91 8.79 3.19 8.85
C THR A 91 8.73 4.34 7.83
N ALA A 92 9.29 4.17 6.63
CA ALA A 92 9.22 5.19 5.59
C ALA A 92 7.83 5.22 4.95
N ALA A 93 7.28 6.42 4.80
CA ALA A 93 5.99 6.64 4.13
C ALA A 93 6.08 6.50 2.60
N ARG A 94 7.29 6.57 2.04
CA ARG A 94 7.56 6.38 0.62
C ARG A 94 8.31 5.08 0.44
N LEU A 95 7.84 4.22 -0.46
CA LEU A 95 8.48 2.96 -0.79
C LEU A 95 9.32 3.06 -2.07
N SER A 96 9.12 4.07 -2.90
CA SER A 96 9.89 4.34 -4.14
C SER A 96 11.22 5.07 -3.92
N PHE A 97 12.32 4.36 -3.68
CA PHE A 97 13.64 5.00 -3.48
C PHE A 97 14.39 5.34 -4.77
N LYS A 98 14.07 4.69 -5.89
CA LYS A 98 14.62 4.99 -7.22
C LYS A 98 13.57 5.67 -8.11
N ARG A 99 14.01 6.50 -9.08
CA ARG A 99 13.12 7.30 -9.95
C ARG A 99 12.15 6.47 -10.79
N ALA A 100 12.56 5.30 -11.26
CA ALA A 100 11.73 4.42 -12.09
C ALA A 100 10.73 3.59 -11.28
N GLN A 101 10.69 3.73 -9.95
CA GLN A 101 9.80 2.95 -9.09
C GLN A 101 8.46 3.66 -8.94
N ILE A 102 7.37 2.91 -9.14
CA ILE A 102 6.00 3.44 -9.06
C ILE A 102 5.42 3.14 -7.67
N ASP A 103 4.85 4.17 -7.07
CA ASP A 103 4.36 4.14 -5.69
C ASP A 103 3.14 5.07 -5.60
N THR A 104 1.98 4.50 -5.92
CA THR A 104 0.70 5.22 -5.93
C THR A 104 0.23 5.54 -4.51
N GLY A 105 0.66 4.75 -3.50
CA GLY A 105 0.47 5.05 -2.09
C GLY A 105 1.14 6.37 -1.71
N TRP A 106 2.41 6.57 -2.11
CA TRP A 106 3.12 7.82 -1.88
C TRP A 106 2.44 9.02 -2.54
N TRP A 107 1.92 8.88 -3.76
CA TRP A 107 1.17 9.96 -4.41
C TRP A 107 -0.09 10.32 -3.62
N THR A 108 -0.80 9.32 -3.10
CA THR A 108 -1.97 9.49 -2.24
C THR A 108 -1.61 10.20 -0.94
N ILE A 109 -0.52 9.79 -0.28
CA ILE A 109 -0.01 10.44 0.94
C ILE A 109 0.36 11.90 0.67
N LYS A 110 1.06 12.18 -0.44
CA LYS A 110 1.40 13.56 -0.84
C LYS A 110 0.18 14.41 -1.14
N PHE A 111 -0.87 13.83 -1.71
CA PHE A 111 -2.13 14.52 -1.90
C PHE A 111 -2.79 14.87 -0.55
N LEU A 112 -2.87 13.90 0.37
CA LEU A 112 -3.42 14.11 1.72
C LEU A 112 -2.61 15.15 2.51
N GLU A 113 -1.28 15.13 2.40
CA GLU A 113 -0.41 16.14 3.00
C GLU A 113 -0.68 17.54 2.43
N LYS A 114 -0.87 17.64 1.10
CA LYS A 114 -1.19 18.92 0.44
C LYS A 114 -2.49 19.54 0.93
N ILE A 115 -3.51 18.73 1.23
CA ILE A 115 -4.79 19.19 1.76
C ILE A 115 -4.83 19.26 3.30
N GLY A 116 -3.68 19.08 3.97
CA GLY A 116 -3.56 19.20 5.43
C GLY A 116 -4.16 18.03 6.23
N GLN A 117 -4.49 16.91 5.58
CA GLN A 117 -5.08 15.72 6.21
C GLN A 117 -4.04 14.71 6.70
N ALA A 118 -2.78 14.84 6.28
CA ALA A 118 -1.69 13.97 6.70
C ALA A 118 -0.41 14.77 6.96
N LYS A 119 0.45 14.24 7.83
CA LYS A 119 1.81 14.76 8.06
C LYS A 119 2.81 13.62 7.90
N VAL A 120 3.70 13.71 6.92
CA VAL A 120 4.72 12.67 6.72
C VAL A 120 5.78 12.77 7.82
N ARG A 121 5.95 11.68 8.57
CA ARG A 121 6.97 11.59 9.63
C ARG A 121 8.36 11.31 9.07
N LEU A 122 8.46 10.35 8.17
CA LEU A 122 9.70 9.95 7.51
C LEU A 122 9.38 9.63 6.04
N SER A 123 9.92 10.42 5.12
CA SER A 123 9.80 10.14 3.69
C SER A 123 10.98 9.32 3.16
N MET A 124 12.19 9.53 3.69
CA MET A 124 13.39 8.79 3.29
C MET A 124 14.48 8.98 4.37
N PRO A 125 15.12 7.91 4.88
CA PRO A 125 16.20 8.05 5.84
C PRO A 125 17.53 8.41 5.15
N LYS A 126 18.40 9.10 5.88
CA LYS A 126 19.74 9.54 5.44
C LYS A 126 20.65 8.42 4.96
N ILE A 127 20.37 7.15 5.30
CA ILE A 127 21.14 5.97 4.86
C ILE A 127 21.25 5.93 3.32
N LEU A 128 20.26 6.49 2.62
CA LEU A 128 20.24 6.58 1.15
C LEU A 128 20.81 7.89 0.59
N SER A 129 21.04 8.91 1.42
CA SER A 129 21.70 10.14 0.97
C SER A 129 23.24 10.00 0.92
N SER A 130 23.80 8.94 1.51
CA SER A 130 25.24 8.65 1.53
C SER A 130 25.67 7.55 0.54
N ALA A 131 24.75 6.79 -0.02
CA ALA A 131 25.05 5.80 -1.05
C ALA A 131 24.98 6.48 -2.43
N SER A 132 26.14 6.84 -2.98
CA SER A 132 26.25 7.22 -4.40
C SER A 132 25.58 6.13 -5.25
N PRO A 133 24.79 6.48 -6.28
CA PRO A 133 24.28 5.49 -7.20
C PRO A 133 25.48 4.81 -7.85
N SER A 134 25.67 3.51 -7.58
CA SER A 134 26.59 2.70 -8.37
C SER A 134 26.06 2.71 -9.79
N SER A 135 26.78 3.41 -10.65
CA SER A 135 26.62 3.41 -12.10
C SER A 135 26.72 1.98 -12.61
N LEU A 136 25.58 1.41 -13.00
CA LEU A 136 25.49 0.36 -13.99
C LEU A 136 24.75 0.94 -15.20
#